data_AF-A0A151IZ17-F1
#
_entry.id   AF-A0A151IZ17-F1
#
_cell.length_a   1.000
_cell.length_b   1.000
_cell.length_c   1.000
_cell.angle_alpha   90.00
_cell.angle_beta   90.00
_cell.angle_gamma   90.00
#
_symmetry.space_group_name_H-M   'P 1'
#
loop_
_entity.id
_entity.type
_entity.pdbx_description
1 polymer ?
#
loop_
_entity_poly.entity_id
_entity_poly.type
_entity_poly.pdbx_seq_one_letter_code
_entity_poly.pdbx_strand_id
1 'polypeptide(L)'
;AVHILGRKYAFTRTGYKFLEIGINVDPPSYVEIAIGDNRGNELILSIETWKELYEQRRNIQNCLRNCKDNSITVRPLTVRFSTIENAKIVCLESSDVRLMMTESTILFMFHLDKCIELAFDQLVGIIEKVDTKFTRFSNI
;
A
#
# COMPACT_ATOMS: atom_id res chain seq x y z
N ALA A 1 3.50 -4.73 -10.63
CA ALA A 1 4.92 -4.66 -11.08
C ALA A 1 5.64 -5.95 -10.65
N VAL A 2 6.88 -6.21 -11.07
CA VAL A 2 7.66 -7.32 -10.50
C VAL A 2 8.55 -6.77 -9.39
N HIS A 3 8.19 -7.07 -8.14
CA HIS A 3 8.97 -6.67 -6.97
C HIS A 3 9.97 -7.76 -6.60
N ILE A 4 11.25 -7.41 -6.44
CA ILE A 4 12.26 -8.31 -5.88
C ILE A 4 12.58 -7.93 -4.44
N LEU A 5 13.12 -8.91 -3.69
CA LEU A 5 13.54 -8.73 -2.30
C LEU A 5 12.43 -8.20 -1.40
N GLY A 6 11.17 -8.38 -1.81
CA GLY A 6 10.02 -7.80 -1.16
C GLY A 6 9.49 -8.63 0.00
N ARG A 7 8.63 -7.99 0.80
CA ARG A 7 7.85 -8.62 1.86
C ARG A 7 6.38 -8.37 1.64
N LYS A 8 5.60 -9.45 1.65
CA LYS A 8 4.15 -9.44 1.46
C LYS A 8 3.45 -9.74 2.78
N TYR A 9 2.51 -8.88 3.16
CA TYR A 9 1.68 -8.97 4.35
C TYR A 9 0.23 -9.21 3.92
N ALA A 10 -0.30 -10.40 4.22
CA ALA A 10 -1.70 -10.69 3.99
C ALA A 10 -2.58 -9.93 5.01
N PHE A 11 -3.59 -9.20 4.53
CA PHE A 11 -4.53 -8.50 5.42
C PHE A 11 -5.66 -9.41 5.93
N THR A 12 -5.87 -10.54 5.28
CA THR A 12 -6.95 -11.48 5.60
C THR A 12 -6.37 -12.89 5.64
N ARG A 13 -7.01 -13.80 6.38
CA ARG A 13 -6.59 -15.21 6.44
C ARG A 13 -6.51 -15.87 5.06
N THR A 14 -7.36 -15.43 4.13
CA THR A 14 -7.40 -15.94 2.76
C THR A 14 -6.34 -15.30 1.86
N GLY A 15 -5.63 -14.28 2.33
CA GLY A 15 -4.66 -13.53 1.52
C GLY A 15 -5.29 -12.76 0.36
N TYR A 16 -6.63 -12.58 0.36
CA TYR A 16 -7.35 -11.94 -0.75
C TYR A 16 -6.90 -10.49 -0.99
N LYS A 17 -6.49 -9.81 0.08
CA LYS A 17 -5.95 -8.44 0.09
C LYS A 17 -4.61 -8.46 0.80
N PHE A 18 -3.66 -7.67 0.32
CA PHE A 18 -2.31 -7.64 0.83
C PHE A 18 -1.68 -6.25 0.74
N LEU A 19 -0.62 -6.06 1.53
CA LEU A 19 0.38 -5.02 1.31
C LEU A 19 1.69 -5.69 0.95
N GLU A 20 2.33 -5.23 -0.10
CA GLU A 20 3.65 -5.66 -0.53
C GLU A 20 4.60 -4.47 -0.54
N ILE A 21 5.81 -4.67 -0.05
CA ILE A 21 6.89 -3.69 -0.18
C ILE A 21 8.08 -4.40 -0.82
N GLY A 22 8.68 -3.82 -1.84
CA GLY A 22 9.79 -4.45 -2.54
C GLY A 22 10.48 -3.50 -3.51
N ILE A 23 11.53 -3.98 -4.15
CA ILE A 23 12.31 -3.18 -5.10
C ILE A 23 11.78 -3.44 -6.51
N ASN A 24 11.40 -2.36 -7.18
CA ASN A 24 11.17 -2.36 -8.62
C ASN A 24 12.52 -2.08 -9.31
N VAL A 25 12.91 -2.99 -10.20
CA VAL A 25 14.24 -2.98 -10.81
C VAL A 25 14.17 -2.32 -12.18
N ASP A 26 14.36 -1.01 -12.17
CA ASP A 26 14.49 -0.18 -13.36
C ASP A 26 15.54 0.91 -13.09
N PRO A 27 16.83 0.70 -13.40
CA PRO A 27 17.91 1.58 -12.96
C PRO A 27 17.65 3.06 -13.31
N PRO A 28 17.59 3.98 -12.32
CA PRO A 28 17.81 3.72 -10.89
C PRO A 28 16.63 2.99 -10.22
N SER A 29 16.91 1.81 -9.64
CA SER A 29 15.88 1.01 -8.97
C SER A 29 15.31 1.76 -7.77
N TYR A 30 14.07 1.44 -7.38
CA TYR A 30 13.38 2.12 -6.29
C TYR A 30 12.48 1.18 -5.49
N VAL A 31 12.18 1.56 -4.25
CA VAL A 31 11.25 0.83 -3.39
C VAL A 31 9.82 1.25 -3.68
N GLU A 32 8.94 0.29 -3.90
CA GLU A 32 7.51 0.49 -4.05
C GLU A 32 6.75 -0.13 -2.88
N ILE A 33 5.66 0.52 -2.48
CA ILE A 33 4.65 -0.04 -1.59
C ILE A 33 3.40 -0.28 -2.44
N ALA A 34 2.91 -1.51 -2.50
CA ALA A 34 1.70 -1.89 -3.22
C ALA A 34 0.64 -2.36 -2.23
N ILE A 35 -0.55 -1.79 -2.30
CA ILE A 35 -1.74 -2.40 -1.69
C ILE A 35 -2.47 -3.12 -2.81
N GLY A 36 -2.72 -4.42 -2.68
CA GLY A 36 -3.27 -5.19 -3.79
C GLY A 36 -4.29 -6.23 -3.38
N ASP A 37 -4.85 -6.88 -4.40
CA ASP A 37 -5.70 -8.06 -4.26
C ASP A 37 -5.35 -9.17 -5.23
N ASN A 38 -5.92 -10.36 -4.97
CA ASN A 38 -5.63 -11.53 -5.78
C ASN A 38 -6.23 -11.49 -7.20
N ARG A 39 -6.92 -10.40 -7.59
CA ARG A 39 -7.43 -10.19 -8.95
C ARG A 39 -6.46 -9.37 -9.81
N GLY A 40 -5.31 -9.00 -9.26
CA GLY A 40 -4.29 -8.21 -9.95
C GLY A 40 -4.52 -6.70 -9.85
N ASN A 41 -5.46 -6.23 -9.02
CA ASN A 41 -5.58 -4.81 -8.75
C ASN A 41 -4.50 -4.40 -7.75
N GLU A 42 -3.65 -3.44 -8.10
CA GLU A 42 -2.57 -2.93 -7.25
C GLU A 42 -2.58 -1.40 -7.23
N LEU A 43 -2.70 -0.84 -6.02
CA LEU A 43 -2.45 0.57 -5.75
C LEU A 43 -0.99 0.73 -5.35
N ILE A 44 -0.20 1.35 -6.22
CA ILE A 44 1.19 1.69 -5.94
C ILE A 44 1.23 3.02 -5.19
N LEU A 45 1.94 3.03 -4.06
CA LEU A 45 2.09 4.17 -3.17
C LEU A 45 3.57 4.51 -3.00
N SER A 46 3.87 5.80 -2.94
CA SER A 46 5.15 6.26 -2.40
C SER A 46 5.14 6.15 -0.86
N ILE A 47 6.33 6.17 -0.26
CA ILE A 47 6.46 6.25 1.20
C ILE A 47 5.80 7.51 1.78
N GLU A 48 5.80 8.62 1.03
CA GLU A 48 5.11 9.86 1.41
C GLU A 48 3.60 9.66 1.46
N THR A 49 3.01 9.06 0.41
CA THR A 49 1.57 8.74 0.39
C THR A 49 1.18 7.79 1.51
N TRP A 50 2.03 6.78 1.81
CA TRP A 50 1.81 5.87 2.93
C TRP A 50 1.77 6.60 4.28
N LYS A 51 2.77 7.45 4.55
CA LYS A 51 2.88 8.21 5.81
C LYS A 51 1.71 9.16 6.00
N GLU A 52 1.37 9.94 4.97
CA GLU A 52 0.21 10.83 5.03
C GLU A 52 -1.10 10.04 5.25
N LEU A 53 -1.25 8.86 4.62
CA LEU A 53 -2.42 8.00 4.83
C LEU A 53 -2.49 7.49 6.28
N TYR A 54 -1.36 7.10 6.86
CA TYR A 54 -1.28 6.67 8.25
C TYR A 54 -1.55 7.82 9.25
N GLU A 55 -1.14 9.05 8.93
CA GLU A 55 -1.49 10.24 9.73
C GLU A 55 -3.00 10.47 9.74
N GLN A 56 -3.68 10.20 8.62
CA GLN A 56 -5.14 10.28 8.51
C GLN A 56 -5.89 9.16 9.26
N ARG A 57 -5.22 8.17 9.88
CA ARG A 57 -5.89 7.01 10.52
C ARG A 57 -7.00 7.40 11.51
N ARG A 58 -6.81 8.48 12.29
CA ARG A 58 -7.81 8.96 13.25
C ARG A 58 -9.03 9.56 12.53
N ASN A 59 -8.79 10.30 11.45
CA ASN A 59 -9.86 10.88 10.64
C ASN A 59 -10.65 9.78 9.92
N ILE A 60 -9.95 8.78 9.38
CA ILE A 60 -10.54 7.57 8.79
C ILE A 60 -11.42 6.83 9.80
N GLN A 61 -10.93 6.59 11.02
CA GLN A 61 -11.71 5.98 12.10
C GLN A 61 -12.94 6.81 12.47
N ASN A 62 -12.81 8.14 12.53
CA ASN A 62 -13.93 9.03 12.81
C ASN A 62 -14.98 9.02 11.69
N CYS A 63 -14.55 9.00 10.42
CA CYS A 63 -15.44 8.86 9.26
C CYS A 63 -16.20 7.52 9.30
N LEU A 64 -15.51 6.43 9.61
CA LEU A 64 -16.11 5.11 9.77
C LEU A 64 -17.12 5.04 10.91
N ARG A 65 -16.93 5.80 12.00
CA ARG A 65 -17.90 5.87 13.12
C ARG A 65 -19.15 6.67 12.76
N ASN A 66 -18.98 7.77 12.04
CA ASN A 66 -20.05 8.74 11.81
C ASN A 66 -20.79 8.55 10.48
N CYS A 67 -20.34 7.64 9.62
CA CYS A 67 -20.95 7.25 8.34
C CYS A 67 -21.56 8.42 7.57
N LYS A 68 -20.78 9.49 7.37
CA LYS A 68 -21.13 10.58 6.44
C LYS A 68 -20.39 10.33 5.12
N ASP A 69 -21.03 10.66 4.00
CA ASP A 69 -20.45 10.68 2.65
C ASP A 69 -19.34 11.74 2.55
N ASN A 70 -18.24 11.46 3.23
CA ASN A 70 -17.03 12.24 3.20
C ASN A 70 -15.98 11.45 2.42
N SER A 71 -15.05 12.16 1.83
CA SER A 71 -13.83 11.56 1.30
C SER A 71 -12.63 12.23 1.95
N ILE A 72 -11.55 11.48 2.11
CA ILE A 72 -10.26 12.01 2.54
C ILE A 72 -9.32 11.87 1.35
N THR A 73 -8.73 12.98 0.92
CA THR A 73 -7.71 12.98 -0.13
C THR A 73 -6.33 12.98 0.50
N VAL A 74 -5.48 12.08 0.04
CA VAL A 74 -4.09 11.89 0.46
C VAL A 74 -3.25 11.78 -0.80
N ARG A 75 -2.70 12.91 -1.25
CA ARG A 75 -1.95 13.00 -2.51
C ARG A 75 -2.76 12.41 -3.69
N PRO A 76 -2.30 11.44 -4.53
CA PRO A 76 -3.16 10.92 -5.60
C PRO A 76 -4.22 9.92 -5.11
N LEU A 77 -4.25 9.60 -3.81
CA LEU A 77 -5.15 8.64 -3.22
C LEU A 77 -6.40 9.33 -2.66
N THR A 78 -7.58 8.84 -3.02
CA THR A 78 -8.84 9.21 -2.39
C THR A 78 -9.35 8.04 -1.56
N VAL A 79 -9.69 8.31 -0.30
CA VAL A 79 -10.32 7.37 0.63
C VAL A 79 -11.79 7.71 0.71
N ARG A 80 -12.65 6.81 0.22
CA ARG A 80 -14.11 6.95 0.26
C ARG A 80 -14.71 5.96 1.24
N PHE A 81 -15.77 6.38 1.92
CA PHE A 81 -16.50 5.56 2.88
C PHE A 81 -17.87 5.22 2.33
N SER A 82 -18.34 4.01 2.57
CA SER A 82 -19.68 3.57 2.22
C SER A 82 -20.14 2.47 3.17
N THR A 83 -21.43 2.15 3.10
CA THR A 83 -22.01 1.00 3.81
C THR A 83 -22.65 0.07 2.80
N ILE A 84 -22.31 -1.21 2.84
CA ILE A 84 -22.92 -2.27 2.03
C ILE A 84 -23.47 -3.31 3.00
N GLU A 85 -24.77 -3.58 2.97
CA GLU A 85 -25.41 -4.58 3.84
C GLU A 85 -25.06 -4.41 5.34
N ASN A 86 -25.07 -3.17 5.82
CA ASN A 86 -24.65 -2.78 7.19
C ASN A 86 -23.15 -2.97 7.51
N ALA A 87 -22.35 -3.47 6.58
CA ALA A 87 -20.89 -3.50 6.70
C ALA A 87 -20.28 -2.18 6.23
N LYS A 88 -19.38 -1.62 7.03
CA LYS A 88 -18.62 -0.42 6.66
C LYS A 88 -17.49 -0.80 5.71
N ILE A 89 -17.47 -0.11 4.57
CA ILE A 89 -16.53 -0.33 3.49
C ILE A 89 -15.70 0.93 3.28
N VAL A 90 -14.40 0.74 3.12
CA VAL A 90 -13.47 1.76 2.68
C VAL A 90 -13.01 1.43 1.27
N CYS A 91 -13.11 2.40 0.37
CA CYS A 91 -12.56 2.33 -0.98
C CYS A 91 -11.33 3.23 -1.04
N LEU A 92 -10.17 2.62 -1.31
CA LEU A 92 -8.96 3.32 -1.69
C LEU A 92 -8.96 3.49 -3.21
N GLU A 93 -8.81 4.71 -3.70
CA GLU A 93 -8.97 5.03 -5.12
C GLU A 93 -7.78 5.87 -5.60
N SER A 94 -7.15 5.45 -6.69
CA SER A 94 -6.31 6.27 -7.55
C SER A 94 -6.99 6.44 -8.92
N SER A 95 -6.33 7.12 -9.87
CA SER A 95 -6.85 7.38 -11.21
C SER A 95 -7.42 6.13 -11.90
N ASP A 96 -6.74 5.00 -11.75
CA ASP A 96 -6.98 3.80 -12.56
C ASP A 96 -7.36 2.57 -11.74
N VAL A 97 -7.21 2.63 -10.41
CA VAL A 97 -7.39 1.48 -9.53
C VAL A 97 -8.26 1.85 -8.34
N ARG A 98 -9.18 0.95 -8.00
CA ARG A 98 -10.05 1.04 -6.83
C ARG A 98 -9.99 -0.25 -6.03
N LEU A 99 -9.68 -0.13 -4.74
CA LEU A 99 -9.63 -1.25 -3.81
C LEU A 99 -10.61 -1.04 -2.67
N MET A 100 -11.64 -1.88 -2.65
CA MET A 100 -12.60 -1.94 -1.54
C MET A 100 -12.13 -2.92 -0.47
N MET A 101 -12.28 -2.51 0.79
CA MET A 101 -11.95 -3.33 1.96
C MET A 101 -12.83 -2.98 3.15
N THR A 102 -12.86 -3.87 4.15
CA THR A 102 -13.63 -3.64 5.38
C THR A 102 -12.90 -2.70 6.33
N GLU A 103 -13.63 -2.12 7.30
CA GLU A 103 -13.04 -1.39 8.43
C GLU A 103 -11.92 -2.20 9.10
N SER A 104 -12.14 -3.48 9.39
CA SER A 104 -11.11 -4.32 10.04
C SER A 104 -9.82 -4.44 9.22
N THR A 105 -9.95 -4.52 7.89
CA THR A 105 -8.83 -4.67 6.96
C THR A 105 -7.97 -3.41 6.91
N ILE A 106 -8.57 -2.23 6.77
CA ILE A 106 -7.81 -0.97 6.73
C ILE A 106 -7.17 -0.65 8.09
N LEU A 107 -7.83 -1.02 9.19
CA LEU A 107 -7.24 -0.85 10.52
C LEU A 107 -6.05 -1.79 10.72
N PHE A 108 -6.16 -3.05 10.29
CA PHE A 108 -5.03 -3.98 10.29
C PHE A 108 -3.86 -3.47 9.46
N MET A 109 -4.13 -2.89 8.29
CA MET A 109 -3.10 -2.27 7.45
C MET A 109 -2.31 -1.20 8.22
N PHE A 110 -2.96 -0.35 9.00
CA PHE A 110 -2.27 0.65 9.83
C PHE A 110 -1.46 0.06 10.99
N HIS A 111 -1.76 -1.14 11.46
CA HIS A 111 -0.91 -1.82 12.44
C HIS A 111 0.45 -2.24 11.86
N LEU A 112 0.60 -2.29 10.53
CA LEU A 112 1.84 -2.64 9.86
C LEU A 112 2.80 -1.45 9.71
N ASP A 113 2.41 -0.23 10.06
CA ASP A 113 3.17 1.01 9.78
C ASP A 113 4.67 0.91 10.11
N LYS A 114 5.01 0.57 11.37
CA LYS A 114 6.41 0.37 11.78
C LYS A 114 7.12 -0.72 10.99
N CYS A 115 6.42 -1.78 10.59
CA CYS A 115 7.02 -2.84 9.77
C CYS A 115 7.29 -2.36 8.34
N ILE A 116 6.45 -1.46 7.81
CA ILE A 116 6.63 -0.87 6.48
C ILE A 116 7.79 0.12 6.49
N GLU A 117 7.88 1.00 7.49
CA GLU A 117 9.01 1.93 7.61
C GLU A 117 10.35 1.19 7.73
N LEU A 118 10.44 0.19 8.61
CA LEU A 118 11.66 -0.60 8.77
C LEU A 118 12.03 -1.36 7.50
N ALA A 119 11.05 -1.95 6.81
CA ALA A 119 11.30 -2.64 5.55
C ALA A 119 11.74 -1.67 4.44
N PHE A 120 11.14 -0.48 4.39
CA PHE A 120 11.50 0.56 3.43
C PHE A 120 12.95 0.99 3.59
N ASP A 121 13.35 1.34 4.81
CA ASP A 121 14.73 1.77 5.11
C ASP A 121 15.76 0.68 4.78
N GLN A 122 15.45 -0.57 5.10
CA GLN A 122 16.30 -1.72 4.76
C GLN A 122 16.46 -1.90 3.26
N LEU A 123 15.38 -1.77 2.49
CA LEU A 123 15.41 -1.93 1.04
C LEU A 123 16.12 -0.77 0.35
N VAL A 124 15.91 0.47 0.81
CA VAL A 124 16.64 1.65 0.32
C VAL A 124 18.14 1.45 0.51
N GLY A 125 18.57 0.96 1.67
CA GLY A 125 19.98 0.71 1.98
C GLY A 125 20.68 -0.32 1.08
N ILE A 126 19.95 -1.06 0.25
CA ILE A 126 20.51 -2.06 -0.67
C ILE A 126 20.30 -1.76 -2.16
N ILE A 127 19.61 -0.66 -2.51
CA ILE A 127 19.31 -0.30 -3.92
C ILE A 127 20.57 -0.24 -4.77
N GLU A 128 21.61 0.47 -4.33
CA GLU A 128 22.84 0.65 -5.11
C GLU A 128 23.49 -0.70 -5.47
N LYS A 129 23.44 -1.66 -4.53
CA LYS A 129 23.94 -3.02 -4.74
C LYS A 129 23.07 -3.80 -5.73
N VAL A 130 21.75 -3.59 -5.70
CA VAL A 130 20.82 -4.16 -6.69
C VAL A 130 21.13 -3.60 -8.07
N ASP A 131 21.22 -2.28 -8.22
CA ASP A 131 21.51 -1.61 -9.50
C ASP A 131 22.86 -2.06 -10.09
N THR A 132 23.90 -2.13 -9.25
CA THR A 132 25.23 -2.59 -9.67
C THR A 132 25.18 -4.02 -10.19
N LYS A 133 24.48 -4.92 -9.47
CA LYS A 133 24.35 -6.32 -9.87
C LYS A 133 23.50 -6.48 -11.12
N PHE A 134 22.38 -5.75 -11.22
CA PHE A 134 21.49 -5.79 -12.36
C PHE A 134 22.19 -5.29 -13.62
N THR A 135 22.86 -4.14 -13.56
CA THR A 135 23.65 -3.60 -14.67
C THR A 135 24.73 -4.58 -15.13
N ARG A 136 25.43 -5.24 -14.20
CA ARG A 136 26.42 -6.27 -14.55
C ARG A 136 25.78 -7.46 -15.25
N PHE A 137 24.60 -7.90 -14.83
CA PHE A 137 23.87 -9.01 -15.45
C PHE A 137 23.37 -8.66 -16.85
N SER A 138 22.85 -7.43 -17.05
CA SER A 138 22.31 -6.98 -18.33
C SER A 138 23.37 -6.72 -19.41
N ASN A 139 24.64 -6.56 -19.01
CA ASN A 139 25.77 -6.37 -19.91
C ASN A 139 26.47 -7.69 -20.32
N ILE A 140 25.90 -8.85 -19.98
CA ILE A 140 26.35 -10.19 -20.39
C ILE A 140 25.56 -10.62 -21.63
#